data_AF-A0A6V8MT88-F1
#
_entry.id   AF-A0A6V8MT88-F1
#
_cell.length_a   1.000
_cell.length_b   1.000
_cell.length_c   1.000
_cell.angle_alpha   90.00
_cell.angle_beta   90.00
_cell.angle_gamma   90.00
#
_symmetry.space_group_name_H-M   'P 1'
#
loop_
_entity.id
_entity.type
_entity.pdbx_description
1 polymer ?
#
loop_
_entity_poly.entity_id
_entity_poly.type
_entity_poly.pdbx_seq_one_letter_code
_entity_poly.pdbx_strand_id
1 'polypeptide(L)'
;MSDIKILIVVKDSEAGDAYAHAVTEIGVACDVARSFVEMSQMATDNRYNGFLVDILTLVRCSKEEKVIAYECINLFPVLRVKWEARHKKIKLSPLEQSFSPDTDSALRFFIENRCRNFAARSLRRSPRRSINLNLYYSTDPGFPAESTYKSFTINLGSHGLFLHTMHDFLQGDTIWIRFLEFADQTPIRATVRWSQPWGVTRCIPGAGVMFEAMTKKQEQELAKLLDL
;
A
#
# COMPACT_ATOMS: atom_id res chain seq x y z
N MET A 1 2.05 -8.48 -21.46
CA MET A 1 3.31 -8.05 -20.80
C MET A 1 2.92 -6.87 -19.92
N SER A 2 3.27 -6.85 -18.63
CA SER A 2 2.81 -5.77 -17.76
C SER A 2 3.53 -4.47 -18.13
N ASP A 3 2.79 -3.49 -18.64
CA ASP A 3 3.31 -2.15 -18.87
C ASP A 3 3.74 -1.56 -17.52
N ILE A 4 5.06 -1.44 -17.32
CA ILE A 4 5.62 -0.86 -16.10
C ILE A 4 5.19 0.60 -16.07
N LYS A 5 4.67 1.04 -14.92
CA LYS A 5 4.29 2.44 -14.70
C LYS A 5 5.01 3.00 -13.47
N ILE A 6 5.70 4.11 -13.66
CA ILE A 6 6.46 4.80 -12.61
C ILE A 6 5.79 6.13 -12.26
N LEU A 7 5.70 6.47 -10.98
CA LEU A 7 5.26 7.79 -10.54
C LEU A 7 6.48 8.61 -10.11
N ILE A 8 6.68 9.75 -10.75
CA ILE A 8 7.77 10.68 -10.48
C ILE A 8 7.25 11.78 -9.56
N VAL A 9 7.98 12.10 -8.50
CA VAL A 9 7.59 13.14 -7.53
C VAL A 9 8.65 14.23 -7.52
N VAL A 10 8.28 15.39 -8.06
CA VAL A 10 9.22 16.49 -8.28
C VAL A 10 8.48 17.81 -8.40
N LYS A 11 8.83 18.76 -7.53
CA LYS A 11 8.24 20.09 -7.52
C LYS A 11 8.73 20.97 -8.68
N ASP A 12 9.99 20.79 -9.08
CA ASP A 12 10.63 21.57 -10.15
C ASP A 12 10.25 21.04 -11.54
N SER A 13 9.88 21.95 -12.45
CA SER A 13 9.43 21.58 -13.80
C SER A 13 10.55 21.02 -14.66
N GLU A 14 11.71 21.69 -14.69
CA GLU A 14 12.86 21.28 -15.50
C GLU A 14 13.38 19.91 -15.07
N ALA A 15 13.52 19.70 -13.76
CA ALA A 15 13.88 18.40 -13.21
C ALA A 15 12.86 17.31 -13.58
N GLY A 16 11.56 17.64 -13.50
CA GLY A 16 10.50 16.70 -13.87
C GLY A 16 10.52 16.27 -15.32
N ASP A 17 10.75 17.21 -16.24
CA ASP A 17 10.84 16.91 -17.67
C ASP A 17 12.08 16.03 -17.95
N ALA A 18 13.21 16.32 -17.30
CA ALA A 18 14.42 15.51 -17.43
C ALA A 18 14.22 14.07 -16.91
N TYR A 19 13.55 13.91 -15.77
CA TYR A 19 13.25 12.59 -15.23
C TYR A 19 12.26 11.81 -16.10
N ALA A 20 11.20 12.47 -16.58
CA ALA A 20 10.22 11.85 -17.46
C ALA A 20 10.85 11.41 -18.78
N HIS A 21 11.74 12.25 -19.34
CA HIS A 21 12.49 11.89 -20.54
C HIS A 21 13.37 10.65 -20.32
N ALA A 22 14.14 10.61 -19.24
CA ALA A 22 15.00 9.46 -18.93
C ALA A 22 14.20 8.15 -18.73
N VAL A 23 13.01 8.21 -18.11
CA VAL A 23 12.15 7.03 -17.92
C VAL A 23 11.52 6.58 -19.25
N THR A 24 11.07 7.53 -20.08
CA THR A 24 10.45 7.22 -21.37
C THR A 24 11.46 6.70 -22.40
N GLU A 25 12.72 7.13 -22.37
CA GLU A 25 13.81 6.56 -23.18
C GLU A 25 14.08 5.07 -22.87
N ILE A 26 13.80 4.63 -21.64
CA ILE A 26 13.88 3.22 -21.24
C ILE A 26 12.64 2.42 -21.72
N GLY A 27 11.63 3.09 -22.27
CA GLY A 27 10.41 2.47 -22.78
C GLY A 27 9.36 2.21 -21.69
N VAL A 28 9.37 2.99 -20.62
CA VAL A 28 8.46 2.83 -19.47
C VAL A 28 7.51 4.02 -19.38
N ALA A 29 6.25 3.76 -19.02
CA ALA A 29 5.27 4.82 -18.82
C ALA A 29 5.52 5.54 -17.49
N CYS A 30 5.38 6.86 -17.47
CA CYS A 30 5.49 7.64 -16.25
C CYS A 30 4.41 8.69 -16.13
N ASP A 31 4.00 8.95 -14.89
CA ASP A 31 3.27 10.16 -14.53
C ASP A 31 4.12 11.02 -13.60
N VAL A 32 3.84 12.32 -13.53
CA VAL A 32 4.58 13.29 -12.71
C VAL A 32 3.64 13.96 -11.72
N ALA A 33 3.94 13.84 -10.43
CA ALA A 33 3.31 14.57 -9.34
C ALA A 33 4.22 15.72 -8.86
N ARG A 34 3.64 16.89 -8.63
CA ARG A 34 4.33 18.11 -8.17
C ARG A 34 4.40 18.26 -6.65
N SER A 35 3.73 17.38 -5.91
CA SER A 35 3.71 17.34 -4.45
C SER A 35 3.52 15.91 -3.94
N PHE A 36 3.78 15.67 -2.65
CA PHE A 36 3.50 14.35 -2.06
C PHE A 36 2.01 14.11 -1.86
N VAL A 37 1.21 15.17 -1.74
CA VAL A 37 -0.26 15.07 -1.74
C VAL A 37 -0.77 14.57 -3.08
N GLU A 38 -0.31 15.19 -4.18
CA GLU A 38 -0.66 14.76 -5.53
C GLU A 38 -0.16 13.35 -5.82
N MET A 39 1.05 13.00 -5.39
CA MET A 39 1.57 11.64 -5.49
C MET A 39 0.62 10.64 -4.79
N SER A 40 0.18 10.95 -3.57
CA SER A 40 -0.75 10.09 -2.82
C SER A 40 -2.09 9.92 -3.55
N GLN A 41 -2.65 11.00 -4.07
CA GLN A 41 -3.89 10.97 -4.85
C GLN A 41 -3.74 10.11 -6.11
N MET A 42 -2.68 10.35 -6.90
CA MET A 42 -2.41 9.61 -8.12
C MET A 42 -2.17 8.13 -7.85
N ALA A 43 -1.36 7.81 -6.83
CA ALA A 43 -1.10 6.44 -6.40
C ALA A 43 -2.33 5.74 -5.82
N THR A 44 -3.33 6.49 -5.37
CA THR A 44 -4.63 5.97 -4.94
C THR A 44 -5.54 5.64 -6.12
N ASP A 45 -5.53 6.48 -7.16
CA ASP A 45 -6.39 6.34 -8.33
C ASP A 45 -5.81 5.44 -9.43
N ASN A 46 -4.48 5.27 -9.44
CA ASN A 46 -3.75 4.50 -10.44
C ASN A 46 -2.90 3.41 -9.79
N ARG A 47 -2.38 2.50 -10.62
CA ARG A 47 -1.48 1.43 -10.19
C ARG A 47 -0.07 1.73 -10.69
N TYR A 48 0.91 1.62 -9.80
CA TYR A 48 2.32 1.86 -10.11
C TYR A 48 3.20 0.71 -9.65
N ASN A 49 4.35 0.57 -10.31
CA ASN A 49 5.37 -0.42 -10.01
C ASN A 49 6.51 0.13 -9.13
N GLY A 50 6.63 1.45 -9.04
CA GLY A 50 7.65 2.11 -8.22
C GLY A 50 7.62 3.62 -8.38
N PHE A 51 8.37 4.30 -7.52
CA PHE A 51 8.43 5.75 -7.46
C PHE A 51 9.84 6.28 -7.71
N LEU A 52 9.91 7.41 -8.41
CA LEU A 52 11.11 8.20 -8.57
C LEU A 52 10.97 9.48 -7.77
N VAL A 53 11.76 9.65 -6.71
CA VAL A 53 11.57 10.76 -5.75
C VAL A 53 12.74 11.72 -5.85
N ASP A 54 12.44 12.98 -6.17
CA ASP A 54 13.41 14.06 -6.14
C ASP A 54 13.78 14.43 -4.69
N ILE A 55 15.07 14.37 -4.38
CA ILE A 55 15.59 14.61 -3.03
C ILE A 55 15.32 16.05 -2.59
N LEU A 56 15.42 17.03 -3.49
CA LEU A 56 15.15 18.43 -3.13
C LEU A 56 13.68 18.64 -2.78
N THR A 57 12.79 17.99 -3.52
CA THR A 57 11.35 17.95 -3.25
C THR A 57 11.06 17.29 -1.90
N LEU A 58 11.68 16.14 -1.60
CA LEU A 58 11.54 15.45 -0.31
C LEU A 58 12.08 16.26 0.88
N VAL A 59 13.20 16.97 0.72
CA VAL A 59 13.80 17.74 1.81
C VAL A 59 12.98 18.99 2.12
N ARG A 60 12.45 19.65 1.07
CA ARG A 60 11.76 20.95 1.14
C ARG A 60 10.25 20.87 1.37
N CYS A 61 9.64 19.68 1.35
CA CYS A 61 8.21 19.52 1.58
C CYS A 61 7.82 19.78 3.04
N SER A 62 6.52 19.99 3.28
CA SER A 62 5.98 20.25 4.62
C SER A 62 6.12 19.04 5.56
N LYS A 63 5.86 19.22 6.86
CA LYS A 63 5.89 18.09 7.82
C LYS A 63 4.79 17.07 7.49
N GLU A 64 3.62 17.55 7.12
CA GLU A 64 2.46 16.76 6.73
C GLU A 64 2.77 15.97 5.45
N GLU A 65 3.37 16.62 4.45
CA GLU A 65 3.84 15.96 3.23
C GLU A 65 4.94 14.92 3.49
N LYS A 66 5.82 15.13 4.48
CA LYS A 66 6.84 14.13 4.86
C LYS A 66 6.20 12.85 5.39
N VAL A 67 5.13 12.95 6.19
CA VAL A 67 4.40 11.76 6.68
C VAL A 67 3.90 10.95 5.48
N ILE A 68 3.21 11.61 4.54
CA ILE A 68 2.72 10.99 3.30
C ILE A 68 3.86 10.36 2.49
N ALA A 69 4.97 11.08 2.34
CA ALA A 69 6.13 10.61 1.60
C ALA A 69 6.68 9.30 2.18
N TYR A 70 6.90 9.26 3.50
CA TYR A 70 7.48 8.08 4.15
C TYR A 70 6.55 6.87 4.13
N GLU A 71 5.24 7.07 4.26
CA GLU A 71 4.27 5.98 4.08
C GLU A 71 4.37 5.37 2.67
N CYS A 72 4.42 6.20 1.65
CA CYS A 72 4.50 5.76 0.25
C CYS A 72 5.84 5.09 -0.06
N ILE A 73 6.95 5.66 0.43
CA ILE A 73 8.30 5.12 0.22
C ILE A 73 8.46 3.73 0.87
N ASN A 74 7.78 3.47 1.98
CA ASN A 74 7.82 2.15 2.63
C ASN A 74 6.98 1.09 1.91
N LEU A 75 6.04 1.50 1.06
CA LEU A 75 5.12 0.61 0.36
C LEU A 75 5.55 0.30 -1.07
N PHE A 76 6.48 1.03 -1.67
CA PHE A 76 6.87 0.86 -3.08
C PHE A 76 8.39 0.78 -3.23
N PRO A 77 8.91 0.15 -4.30
CA PRO A 77 10.27 0.37 -4.73
C PRO A 77 10.44 1.86 -5.03
N VAL A 78 11.46 2.47 -4.42
CA VAL A 78 11.77 3.89 -4.63
C VAL A 78 13.21 4.05 -5.04
N LEU A 79 13.43 4.90 -6.05
CA LEU A 79 14.73 5.43 -6.45
C LEU A 79 14.78 6.91 -6.09
N ARG A 80 15.81 7.32 -5.34
CA ARG A 80 16.00 8.75 -4.98
C ARG A 80 16.98 9.43 -5.94
N VAL A 81 16.50 10.48 -6.60
CA VAL A 81 17.25 11.23 -7.61
C VAL A 81 17.39 12.71 -7.25
N LYS A 82 18.33 13.38 -7.89
CA LYS A 82 18.55 14.81 -7.78
C LYS A 82 18.95 15.37 -9.13
N TRP A 83 18.31 16.46 -9.54
CA TRP A 83 18.65 17.16 -10.76
C TRP A 83 19.80 18.14 -10.49
N GLU A 84 20.82 18.09 -11.33
CA GLU A 84 21.91 19.05 -11.35
C GLU A 84 21.79 19.94 -12.60
N ALA A 85 21.10 21.06 -12.45
CA ALA A 85 20.83 22.00 -13.54
C ALA A 85 22.11 22.49 -14.26
N ARG A 86 23.22 22.68 -13.53
CA ARG A 86 24.50 23.17 -14.10
C ARG A 86 25.07 22.24 -15.17
N HIS A 87 24.97 20.94 -14.97
CA HIS A 87 25.51 19.93 -15.88
C HIS A 87 24.42 19.20 -16.67
N LYS A 88 23.15 19.54 -16.44
CA LYS A 88 21.96 18.84 -16.98
C LYS A 88 22.04 17.34 -16.76
N LYS A 89 22.41 16.94 -15.54
CA LYS A 89 22.58 15.53 -15.16
C LYS A 89 21.69 15.17 -13.99
N ILE A 90 21.14 13.96 -14.07
CA ILE A 90 20.51 13.30 -12.93
C ILE A 90 21.64 12.72 -12.07
N LYS A 91 21.58 12.96 -10.76
CA LYS A 91 22.46 12.36 -9.76
C LYS A 91 21.64 11.46 -8.85
N LEU A 92 22.20 10.30 -8.52
CA LEU A 92 21.61 9.37 -7.57
C LEU A 92 22.01 9.76 -6.13
N SER A 93 21.17 9.40 -5.16
CA SER A 93 21.56 9.45 -3.74
C SER A 93 22.84 8.63 -3.49
N PRO A 94 23.73 9.03 -2.55
CA PRO A 94 24.90 8.22 -2.17
C PRO A 94 24.57 6.77 -1.78
N LEU A 95 23.37 6.53 -1.23
CA LEU A 95 22.89 5.18 -0.90
C LEU A 95 22.56 4.32 -2.14
N GLU A 96 22.32 4.95 -3.28
CA GLU A 96 21.98 4.32 -4.56
C GLU A 96 23.23 4.19 -5.46
N GLN A 97 24.26 5.02 -5.22
CA GLN A 97 25.52 5.02 -5.97
C GLN A 97 26.37 3.75 -5.77
N SER A 98 26.11 2.99 -4.70
CA SER A 98 26.80 1.71 -4.45
C SER A 98 26.48 0.64 -5.49
N PHE A 99 25.41 0.81 -6.28
CA PHE A 99 24.91 -0.19 -7.23
C PHE A 99 25.39 0.03 -8.67
N SER A 100 25.67 1.28 -9.06
CA SER A 100 26.19 1.61 -10.39
C SER A 100 26.85 3.00 -10.40
N PRO A 101 28.01 3.16 -11.05
CA PRO A 101 28.68 4.46 -11.19
C PRO A 101 27.96 5.39 -12.18
N ASP A 102 27.11 4.85 -13.07
CA ASP A 102 26.36 5.60 -14.07
C ASP A 102 24.84 5.62 -13.79
N THR A 103 24.21 6.76 -14.09
CA THR A 103 22.81 7.04 -13.73
C THR A 103 21.81 6.38 -14.67
N ASP A 104 22.10 6.29 -15.98
CA ASP A 104 21.22 5.56 -16.90
C ASP A 104 21.19 4.07 -16.54
N SER A 105 22.38 3.52 -16.29
CA SER A 105 22.56 2.14 -15.83
C SER A 105 21.81 1.87 -14.51
N ALA A 106 21.81 2.81 -13.56
CA ALA A 106 21.09 2.66 -12.30
C ALA A 106 19.57 2.77 -12.44
N LEU A 107 19.08 3.67 -13.29
CA LEU A 107 17.64 3.82 -13.54
C LEU A 107 17.09 2.57 -14.23
N ARG A 108 17.80 2.06 -15.25
CA ARG A 108 17.49 0.78 -15.89
C ARG A 108 17.51 -0.35 -14.86
N PHE A 109 18.57 -0.45 -14.07
CA PHE A 109 18.68 -1.48 -13.03
C PHE A 109 17.52 -1.43 -12.04
N PHE A 110 17.12 -0.25 -11.57
CA PHE A 110 15.98 -0.05 -10.68
C PHE A 110 14.68 -0.56 -11.31
N ILE A 111 14.40 -0.17 -12.55
CA ILE A 111 13.20 -0.58 -13.28
C ILE A 111 13.17 -2.09 -13.47
N GLU A 112 14.27 -2.68 -13.95
CA GLU A 112 14.30 -4.09 -14.33
C GLU A 112 14.36 -5.04 -13.13
N ASN A 113 15.06 -4.68 -12.07
CA ASN A 113 15.29 -5.59 -10.94
C ASN A 113 14.33 -5.32 -9.78
N ARG A 114 13.85 -4.09 -9.60
CA ARG A 114 12.98 -3.73 -8.48
C ARG A 114 11.53 -3.50 -8.90
N CYS A 115 11.29 -2.75 -9.98
CA CYS A 115 9.91 -2.45 -10.41
C CYS A 115 9.26 -3.59 -11.19
N ARG A 116 9.99 -4.28 -12.06
CA ARG A 116 9.45 -5.39 -12.86
C ARG A 116 9.00 -6.57 -12.00
N ASN A 117 9.74 -6.84 -10.91
CA ASN A 117 9.42 -7.90 -9.94
C ASN A 117 8.34 -7.49 -8.94
N PHE A 118 7.84 -6.26 -9.04
CA PHE A 118 6.85 -5.71 -8.14
C PHE A 118 5.52 -5.54 -8.87
N ALA A 119 4.50 -6.28 -8.41
CA ALA A 119 3.17 -6.19 -9.01
C ALA A 119 2.60 -4.77 -8.85
N ALA A 120 2.13 -4.19 -9.96
CA ALA A 120 1.57 -2.85 -9.96
C ALA A 120 0.41 -2.75 -8.96
N ARG A 121 0.52 -1.83 -8.00
CA ARG A 121 -0.48 -1.63 -6.94
C ARG A 121 -0.81 -0.17 -6.74
N SER A 122 -2.01 0.08 -6.24
CA SER A 122 -2.46 1.38 -5.77
C SER A 122 -2.27 1.48 -4.26
N LEU A 123 -2.17 2.71 -3.75
CA LEU A 123 -2.40 3.03 -2.36
C LEU A 123 -3.88 2.75 -2.02
N ARG A 124 -4.11 2.35 -0.77
CA ARG A 124 -5.48 2.11 -0.30
C ARG A 124 -6.15 3.45 -0.01
N ARG A 125 -7.33 3.66 -0.61
CA ARG A 125 -8.21 4.83 -0.34
C ARG A 125 -8.55 5.00 1.13
N SER A 126 -8.62 3.90 1.88
CA SER A 126 -8.88 3.94 3.32
C SER A 126 -7.72 3.32 4.07
N PRO A 127 -6.96 4.12 4.84
CA PRO A 127 -5.87 3.60 5.65
C PRO A 127 -6.42 2.62 6.67
N ARG A 128 -5.63 1.60 7.00
CA ARG A 128 -5.97 0.70 8.09
C ARG A 128 -5.31 1.19 9.37
N ARG A 129 -6.09 1.26 10.45
CA ARG A 129 -5.61 1.60 11.78
C ARG A 129 -5.26 0.33 12.54
N SER A 130 -4.22 0.40 13.35
CA SER A 130 -3.83 -0.69 14.26
C SER A 130 -4.78 -0.72 15.45
N ILE A 131 -5.98 -1.26 15.24
CA ILE A 131 -7.02 -1.41 16.26
C ILE A 131 -7.20 -2.90 16.52
N ASN A 132 -7.13 -3.30 17.78
CA ASN A 132 -7.44 -4.65 18.24
C ASN A 132 -8.87 -4.69 18.76
N LEU A 133 -9.77 -5.33 18.02
CA LEU A 133 -11.13 -5.66 18.45
C LEU A 133 -11.24 -7.15 18.66
N ASN A 134 -11.89 -7.56 19.75
CA ASN A 134 -12.19 -8.95 19.99
C ASN A 134 -13.37 -9.35 19.11
N LEU A 135 -13.29 -10.52 18.49
CA LEU A 135 -14.35 -10.98 17.61
C LEU A 135 -14.54 -12.49 17.69
N TYR A 136 -15.74 -12.91 17.28
CA TYR A 136 -15.99 -14.26 16.81
C TYR A 136 -15.97 -14.27 15.29
N TYR A 137 -15.43 -15.32 14.71
CA TYR A 137 -15.66 -15.61 13.30
C TYR A 137 -16.12 -17.06 13.11
N SER A 138 -16.86 -17.31 12.04
CA SER A 138 -17.38 -18.62 11.68
C SER A 138 -17.40 -18.80 10.16
N THR A 139 -17.30 -20.05 9.69
CA THR A 139 -17.54 -20.44 8.29
C THR A 139 -19.02 -20.66 7.98
N ASP A 140 -19.88 -20.49 8.99
CA ASP A 140 -21.34 -20.59 8.89
C ASP A 140 -22.02 -19.37 9.55
N PRO A 141 -23.03 -18.74 8.91
CA PRO A 141 -23.74 -17.56 9.44
C PRO A 141 -24.49 -17.81 10.76
N GLY A 142 -24.83 -19.04 11.08
CA GLY A 142 -25.50 -19.45 12.32
C GLY A 142 -24.57 -19.41 13.54
N PHE A 143 -23.25 -19.32 13.35
CA PHE A 143 -22.24 -19.44 14.41
C PHE A 143 -22.45 -20.69 15.29
N PRO A 144 -22.49 -21.90 14.71
CA PRO A 144 -22.51 -23.11 15.51
C PRO A 144 -21.16 -23.28 16.23
N ALA A 145 -21.17 -23.93 17.40
CA ALA A 145 -20.02 -23.94 18.30
C ALA A 145 -18.77 -24.60 17.68
N GLU A 146 -18.97 -25.60 16.83
CA GLU A 146 -17.93 -26.36 16.14
C GLU A 146 -17.17 -25.59 15.07
N SER A 147 -17.78 -24.54 14.48
CA SER A 147 -17.17 -23.71 13.45
C SER A 147 -16.97 -22.26 13.91
N THR A 148 -17.18 -21.97 15.19
CA THR A 148 -17.02 -20.63 15.77
C THR A 148 -15.71 -20.51 16.51
N TYR A 149 -14.93 -19.51 16.13
CA TYR A 149 -13.60 -19.28 16.66
C TYR A 149 -13.50 -17.89 17.30
N LYS A 150 -12.77 -17.82 18.41
CA LYS A 150 -12.41 -16.55 19.05
C LYS A 150 -11.15 -16.00 18.40
N SER A 151 -11.14 -14.71 18.10
CA SER A 151 -9.94 -14.04 17.66
C SER A 151 -10.00 -12.53 17.87
N PHE A 152 -9.05 -11.82 17.27
CA PHE A 152 -8.94 -10.37 17.29
C PHE A 152 -8.40 -9.83 15.96
N THR A 153 -8.65 -8.55 15.71
CA THR A 153 -8.08 -7.82 14.57
C THR A 153 -6.66 -7.35 14.87
N ILE A 154 -5.75 -7.41 13.91
CA ILE A 154 -4.44 -6.72 14.00
C ILE A 154 -4.56 -5.29 13.47
N ASN A 155 -5.34 -5.13 12.39
CA ASN A 155 -5.66 -3.84 11.82
C ASN A 155 -7.06 -3.85 11.21
N LEU A 156 -7.66 -2.66 11.18
CA LEU A 156 -9.04 -2.45 10.76
C LEU A 156 -9.09 -1.26 9.79
N GLY A 157 -9.87 -1.39 8.73
CA GLY A 157 -10.24 -0.28 7.85
C GLY A 157 -11.74 -0.34 7.54
N SER A 158 -12.24 0.67 6.83
CA SER A 158 -13.67 0.83 6.54
C SER A 158 -14.29 -0.33 5.75
N HIS A 159 -13.48 -1.06 4.99
CA HIS A 159 -13.94 -2.14 4.09
C HIS A 159 -13.42 -3.53 4.49
N GLY A 160 -12.71 -3.66 5.61
CA GLY A 160 -12.17 -4.95 6.02
C GLY A 160 -11.09 -4.87 7.07
N LEU A 161 -10.52 -6.02 7.41
CA LEU A 161 -9.57 -6.17 8.51
C LEU A 161 -8.46 -7.17 8.18
N PHE A 162 -7.46 -7.23 9.05
CA PHE A 162 -6.59 -8.40 9.15
C PHE A 162 -6.92 -9.15 10.43
N LEU A 163 -7.39 -10.38 10.26
CA LEU A 163 -7.82 -11.30 11.30
C LEU A 163 -6.61 -12.13 11.71
N HIS A 164 -6.26 -12.13 12.98
CA HIS A 164 -5.36 -13.17 13.48
C HIS A 164 -6.07 -14.52 13.41
N THR A 165 -5.45 -15.57 12.90
CA THR A 165 -6.00 -16.92 12.98
C THR A 165 -4.94 -17.95 12.60
N MET A 166 -5.09 -19.15 13.13
CA MET A 166 -4.33 -20.34 12.73
C MET A 166 -5.10 -21.23 11.75
N HIS A 167 -6.34 -20.87 11.43
CA HIS A 167 -7.15 -21.60 10.47
C HIS A 167 -6.67 -21.31 9.05
N ASP A 168 -6.52 -22.36 8.25
CA ASP A 168 -6.12 -22.23 6.86
C ASP A 168 -7.32 -21.79 6.02
N PHE A 169 -7.21 -20.59 5.46
CA PHE A 169 -8.20 -20.06 4.52
C PHE A 169 -7.63 -19.98 3.12
N LEU A 170 -8.48 -20.29 2.14
CA LEU A 170 -8.22 -20.02 0.74
C LEU A 170 -8.75 -18.64 0.35
N GLN A 171 -8.11 -18.04 -0.65
CA GLN A 171 -8.61 -16.80 -1.22
C GLN A 171 -9.99 -17.03 -1.85
N GLY A 172 -10.96 -16.21 -1.48
CA GLY A 172 -12.35 -16.34 -1.92
C GLY A 172 -13.28 -17.03 -0.90
N ASP A 173 -12.73 -17.63 0.16
CA ASP A 173 -13.55 -18.21 1.23
C ASP A 173 -14.44 -17.16 1.88
N THR A 174 -15.67 -17.54 2.21
CA THR A 174 -16.62 -16.70 2.94
C THR A 174 -16.53 -17.02 4.43
N ILE A 175 -16.48 -15.97 5.24
CA ILE A 175 -16.61 -16.07 6.69
C ILE A 175 -17.63 -15.05 7.21
N TRP A 176 -18.13 -15.29 8.41
CA TRP A 176 -19.01 -14.38 9.13
C TRP A 176 -18.31 -13.92 10.40
N ILE A 177 -18.44 -12.63 10.70
CA ILE A 177 -17.73 -11.97 11.81
C ILE A 177 -18.73 -11.29 12.74
N ARG A 178 -18.51 -11.39 14.05
CA ARG A 178 -19.19 -10.62 15.09
C ARG A 178 -18.16 -9.96 16.00
N PHE A 179 -18.12 -8.64 16.02
CA PHE A 179 -17.28 -7.87 16.94
C PHE A 179 -17.94 -7.82 18.31
N LEU A 180 -17.20 -8.10 19.38
CA LEU A 180 -17.75 -8.06 20.74
C LEU A 180 -18.07 -6.62 21.17
N GLU A 181 -17.32 -5.65 20.65
CA GLU A 181 -17.45 -4.23 20.98
C GLU A 181 -18.63 -3.54 20.27
N PHE A 182 -19.25 -4.19 19.27
CA PHE A 182 -20.40 -3.61 18.56
C PHE A 182 -21.69 -3.91 19.32
N ALA A 183 -22.59 -2.93 19.40
CA ALA A 183 -23.94 -3.15 19.93
C ALA A 183 -24.80 -3.97 18.95
N ASP A 184 -24.54 -3.88 17.64
CA ASP A 184 -25.17 -4.74 16.63
C ASP A 184 -24.35 -6.01 16.36
N GLN A 185 -24.85 -7.13 16.88
CA GLN A 185 -24.24 -8.46 16.77
C GLN A 185 -24.69 -9.24 15.52
N THR A 186 -25.33 -8.59 14.55
CA THR A 186 -25.69 -9.23 13.28
C THR A 186 -24.42 -9.73 12.58
N PRO A 187 -24.35 -11.00 12.13
CA PRO A 187 -23.21 -11.52 11.38
C PRO A 187 -22.81 -10.64 10.19
N ILE A 188 -21.57 -10.14 10.20
CA ILE A 188 -20.99 -9.42 9.07
C ILE A 188 -20.40 -10.46 8.12
N ARG A 189 -20.97 -10.58 6.92
CA ARG A 189 -20.42 -11.43 5.87
C ARG A 189 -19.14 -10.79 5.31
N ALA A 190 -18.09 -11.59 5.19
CA ALA A 190 -16.79 -11.16 4.68
C ALA A 190 -16.15 -12.23 3.79
N THR A 191 -15.33 -11.77 2.86
CA THR A 191 -14.58 -12.63 1.93
C THR A 191 -13.08 -12.53 2.21
N VAL A 192 -12.43 -13.69 2.31
CA VAL A 192 -10.99 -13.82 2.45
C VAL A 192 -10.31 -13.36 1.15
N ARG A 193 -9.44 -12.35 1.26
CA ARG A 193 -8.69 -11.79 0.13
C ARG A 193 -7.30 -12.39 -0.02
N TRP A 194 -6.70 -12.80 1.08
CA TRP A 194 -5.42 -13.52 1.14
C TRP A 194 -5.21 -14.06 2.56
N SER A 195 -4.36 -15.08 2.71
CA SER A 195 -3.99 -15.69 3.99
C SER A 195 -2.47 -15.74 4.15
N GLN A 196 -2.01 -15.61 5.40
CA GLN A 196 -0.63 -15.82 5.83
C GLN A 196 -0.61 -17.08 6.70
N PRO A 197 -0.10 -18.21 6.19
CA PRO A 197 0.03 -19.42 7.00
C PRO A 197 1.08 -19.25 8.09
N TRP A 198 0.92 -20.02 9.17
CA TRP A 198 1.87 -20.09 10.27
C TRP A 198 3.20 -20.72 9.83
N GLY A 199 4.32 -20.16 10.28
CA GLY A 199 5.65 -20.75 10.13
C GLY A 199 6.26 -20.69 8.72
N VAL A 200 5.56 -20.14 7.72
CA VAL A 200 6.09 -20.02 6.34
C VAL A 200 6.93 -18.76 6.16
N THR A 201 6.54 -17.65 6.80
CA THR A 201 7.28 -16.39 6.77
C THR A 201 7.46 -15.86 8.19
N ARG A 202 8.30 -14.84 8.38
CA ARG A 202 8.48 -14.14 9.66
C ARG A 202 7.36 -13.11 9.91
N CYS A 203 6.12 -13.50 9.68
CA CYS A 203 4.93 -12.64 9.81
C CYS A 203 3.89 -13.27 10.74
N ILE A 204 2.99 -12.42 11.27
CA ILE A 204 1.87 -12.87 12.09
C ILE A 204 0.91 -13.69 11.20
N PRO A 205 0.49 -14.89 11.61
CA PRO A 205 -0.46 -15.71 10.85
C PRO A 205 -1.84 -15.05 10.85
N GLY A 206 -2.59 -15.23 9.77
CA GLY A 206 -3.94 -14.71 9.71
C GLY A 206 -4.49 -14.55 8.30
N ALA A 207 -5.62 -13.85 8.20
CA ALA A 207 -6.29 -13.60 6.95
C ALA A 207 -6.64 -12.12 6.76
N GLY A 208 -6.32 -11.60 5.59
CA GLY A 208 -6.87 -10.32 5.15
C GLY A 208 -8.27 -10.53 4.60
N VAL A 209 -9.27 -9.93 5.22
CA VAL A 209 -10.69 -10.12 4.84
C VAL A 209 -11.32 -8.79 4.45
N MET A 210 -12.34 -8.86 3.60
CA MET A 210 -13.11 -7.72 3.10
C MET A 210 -14.58 -7.90 3.48
N PHE A 211 -15.19 -6.87 4.07
CA PHE A 211 -16.62 -6.89 4.39
C PHE A 211 -17.43 -6.82 3.11
N GLU A 212 -18.47 -7.64 3.01
CA GLU A 212 -19.39 -7.61 1.87
C GLU A 212 -20.67 -6.83 2.19
N ALA A 213 -21.20 -7.03 3.39
CA ALA A 213 -22.42 -6.38 3.85
C ALA A 213 -22.34 -6.13 5.35
N MET A 214 -22.62 -4.89 5.74
CA MET A 214 -22.80 -4.46 7.13
C MET A 214 -24.15 -3.76 7.26
N THR A 215 -24.72 -3.77 8.46
CA THR A 215 -25.86 -2.91 8.74
C THR A 215 -25.40 -1.45 8.83
N LYS A 216 -26.30 -0.49 8.61
CA LYS A 216 -25.99 0.94 8.79
C LYS A 216 -25.47 1.26 10.19
N LYS A 217 -25.92 0.51 11.20
CA LYS A 217 -25.49 0.69 12.59
C LYS A 217 -24.04 0.24 12.76
N GLN A 218 -23.69 -0.92 12.21
CA GLN A 218 -22.30 -1.43 12.22
C GLN A 218 -21.35 -0.51 11.44
N GLU A 219 -21.78 0.03 10.31
CA GLU A 219 -21.01 1.04 9.55
C GLU A 219 -20.71 2.29 10.40
N GLN A 220 -21.69 2.78 11.16
CA GLN A 220 -21.52 3.92 12.06
C GLN A 220 -20.60 3.60 13.24
N GLU A 221 -20.70 2.40 13.82
CA GLU A 221 -19.82 1.94 14.90
C GLU A 221 -18.37 1.80 14.41
N LEU A 222 -18.19 1.25 13.21
CA LEU A 222 -16.88 1.15 12.55
C LEU A 222 -16.30 2.53 12.22
N ALA A 223 -17.10 3.45 11.68
CA ALA A 223 -16.66 4.80 11.34
C ALA A 223 -16.16 5.55 12.58
N LYS A 224 -16.89 5.45 13.71
CA LYS A 224 -16.46 6.03 14.99
C LYS A 224 -15.10 5.51 15.46
N LEU A 225 -14.82 4.22 15.30
CA LEU A 225 -13.52 3.64 15.67
C LEU A 225 -12.38 4.09 14.73
N LEU A 226 -12.71 4.43 13.49
CA LEU A 226 -11.76 4.86 12.48
C LEU A 226 -11.61 6.39 12.38
N ASP A 227 -12.23 7.14 13.30
CA ASP A 227 -12.46 8.59 13.25
C ASP A 227 -12.81 9.08 11.83
N LEU A 228 -13.81 8.43 11.22
CA LEU A 228 -14.39 8.78 9.91
C LEU A 228 -15.69 9.58 10.06
#